data_AF-A0A953P655-F1
#
_entry.id   AF-A0A953P655-F1
#
_cell.length_a   1.000
_cell.length_b   1.000
_cell.length_c   1.000
_cell.angle_alpha   90.00
_cell.angle_beta   90.00
_cell.angle_gamma   90.00
#
_symmetry.space_group_name_H-M   'P 1'
#
loop_
_entity.id
_entity.type
_entity.pdbx_description
1 polymer ?
#
loop_
_entity_poly.entity_id
_entity_poly.type
_entity_poly.pdbx_seq_one_letter_code
_entity_poly.pdbx_strand_id
1 'polypeptide(L)'
;MAINSHSVKTHDGVCGLNDDTRQYLPAECHRPTVSRSPGGSHPPRSFGRLNWLLSKIKISSLTGTSTAACLAVASLVALGGCTSMKVKLGMRVQLDKIPVASLHASLSKGPAIAPGENSPLVVQFTQPDGKVLTTEGQGKGKVLWKDITVTPTIVNVNQKGIVTLPRDPRISLGKLAHLTITVSSHPDLRAELDIPITYAYDFVSNFSGSNGSEGMSGSDGLDGTSGGMGSIDPTNPSPGGDGSNGADGSDGQDGGKGGDAPPVQVRVALRSGSHPLLQVLVTAAGQERRYLVDPQGGSITIKTDGGPGGSGGRGGRGGRGGSGGMGIPNGNTGRDGSSGRNGFDGSPGKGGSITVTYDPQSKSFLTVIHLSNPGGPPPVFKEEPVTLVW
;
A
#
# COMPACT_ATOMS: atom_id res chain seq x y z
N MET A 1 -25.22 36.83 -51.35
CA MET A 1 -24.82 37.11 -52.75
C MET A 1 -23.67 38.13 -52.66
N ALA A 2 -22.47 37.74 -53.12
CA ALA A 2 -21.16 38.47 -53.14
C ALA A 2 -20.61 38.93 -51.76
N ILE A 3 -19.55 38.39 -51.14
CA ILE A 3 -18.16 38.05 -51.52
C ILE A 3 -17.34 39.26 -51.99
N ASN A 4 -16.42 39.73 -51.14
CA ASN A 4 -15.11 40.25 -51.55
C ASN A 4 -14.09 40.05 -50.41
N SER A 5 -13.17 39.12 -50.63
CA SER A 5 -12.02 38.80 -49.79
C SER A 5 -10.75 39.40 -50.43
N HIS A 6 -10.01 40.19 -49.67
CA HIS A 6 -8.68 40.64 -50.07
C HIS A 6 -7.61 39.64 -49.62
N SER A 7 -6.91 39.11 -50.63
CA SER A 7 -5.72 38.26 -50.55
C SER A 7 -4.47 39.13 -50.47
N VAL A 8 -3.53 38.79 -49.57
CA VAL A 8 -2.18 39.36 -49.52
C VAL A 8 -1.16 38.24 -49.74
N LYS A 9 -0.19 38.58 -50.60
CA LYS A 9 0.74 37.74 -51.34
C LYS A 9 1.82 37.06 -50.49
N THR A 10 2.18 35.88 -50.97
CA THR A 10 3.37 35.07 -50.77
C THR A 10 4.66 35.76 -51.24
N HIS A 11 5.78 35.45 -50.59
CA HIS A 11 7.13 35.68 -51.10
C HIS A 11 7.86 34.34 -51.29
N ASP A 12 8.32 34.13 -52.51
CA ASP A 12 9.13 33.01 -52.98
C ASP A 12 10.59 33.09 -52.49
N GLY A 13 11.20 31.91 -52.32
CA GLY A 13 12.63 31.74 -52.14
C GLY A 13 13.08 30.39 -52.71
N VAL A 14 13.45 30.39 -54.00
CA VAL A 14 14.00 29.28 -54.77
C VAL A 14 15.52 29.45 -54.88
N CYS A 15 16.28 28.37 -54.64
CA CYS A 15 17.64 28.04 -55.13
C CYS A 15 17.92 26.61 -54.65
N GLY A 16 18.34 25.59 -55.41
CA GLY A 16 18.63 25.43 -56.83
C GLY A 16 18.95 23.93 -57.04
N LEU A 17 18.60 23.42 -58.22
CA LEU A 17 18.93 22.08 -58.69
C LEU A 17 20.41 22.02 -59.11
N ASN A 18 21.06 20.88 -58.87
CA ASN A 18 22.03 20.31 -59.81
C ASN A 18 21.95 18.78 -59.73
N ASP A 19 21.51 18.20 -60.84
CA ASP A 19 21.66 16.80 -61.22
C ASP A 19 23.15 16.52 -61.52
N ASP A 20 23.66 15.37 -61.08
CA ASP A 20 24.44 14.53 -62.00
C ASP A 20 24.54 13.07 -61.54
N THR A 21 24.06 12.22 -62.44
CA THR A 21 24.05 10.76 -62.43
C THR A 21 25.45 10.13 -62.40
N ARG A 22 25.66 9.11 -61.56
CA ARG A 22 26.56 7.98 -61.86
C ARG A 22 26.18 6.72 -61.09
N GLN A 23 25.84 5.68 -61.85
CA GLN A 23 25.70 4.29 -61.44
C GLN A 23 27.06 3.72 -61.01
N TYR A 24 27.14 3.06 -59.86
CA TYR A 24 28.05 1.94 -59.58
C TYR A 24 27.45 1.02 -58.50
N LEU A 25 27.77 -0.26 -58.63
CA LEU A 25 27.28 -1.49 -57.99
C LEU A 25 27.34 -1.56 -56.45
N PRO A 26 26.70 -2.58 -55.81
CA PRO A 26 26.31 -2.52 -54.40
C PRO A 26 27.48 -2.85 -53.46
N ALA A 27 27.70 -1.99 -52.48
CA ALA A 27 28.54 -2.31 -51.33
C ALA A 27 27.71 -3.03 -50.26
N GLU A 28 28.15 -4.24 -49.91
CA GLU A 28 27.78 -4.94 -48.69
C GLU A 28 28.00 -4.04 -47.48
N CYS A 29 26.92 -3.68 -46.79
CA CYS A 29 26.99 -3.06 -45.48
C CYS A 29 26.64 -4.06 -44.40
N HIS A 30 27.66 -4.36 -43.60
CA HIS A 30 27.67 -5.16 -42.40
C HIS A 30 26.46 -4.91 -41.49
N ARG A 31 25.85 -6.02 -41.06
CA ARG A 31 24.98 -6.06 -39.87
C ARG A 31 25.80 -5.65 -38.65
N PRO A 32 25.36 -4.68 -37.83
CA PRO A 32 25.94 -4.49 -36.51
C PRO A 32 25.64 -5.72 -35.66
N THR A 33 26.69 -6.45 -35.31
CA THR A 33 26.68 -7.52 -34.34
C THR A 33 26.42 -6.88 -32.97
N VAL A 34 25.18 -6.93 -32.50
CA VAL A 34 24.86 -6.57 -31.11
C VAL A 34 25.55 -7.60 -30.23
N SER A 35 26.65 -7.20 -29.60
CA SER A 35 27.33 -8.00 -28.58
C SER A 35 26.36 -8.20 -27.43
N ARG A 36 25.84 -9.42 -27.31
CA ARG A 36 25.19 -9.94 -26.11
C ARG A 36 26.21 -9.90 -24.97
N SER A 37 26.12 -8.89 -24.12
CA SER A 37 26.67 -8.98 -22.76
C SER A 37 25.96 -10.12 -22.03
N PRO A 38 26.67 -11.06 -21.40
CA PRO A 38 26.06 -12.13 -20.65
C PRO A 38 25.30 -11.54 -19.46
N GLY A 39 24.01 -11.88 -19.39
CA GLY A 39 23.12 -11.49 -18.31
C GLY A 39 23.66 -11.96 -16.97
N GLY A 40 24.14 -11.00 -16.18
CA GLY A 40 24.31 -11.17 -14.74
C GLY A 40 22.94 -11.33 -14.10
N SER A 41 22.59 -12.57 -13.79
CA SER A 41 21.49 -12.93 -12.92
C SER A 41 21.75 -12.35 -11.53
N HIS A 42 21.10 -11.23 -11.21
CA HIS A 42 20.99 -10.79 -9.83
C HIS A 42 20.07 -11.76 -9.08
N PRO A 43 20.55 -12.47 -8.04
CA PRO A 43 19.68 -13.22 -7.16
C PRO A 43 18.81 -12.25 -6.37
N PRO A 44 17.57 -12.63 -6.00
CA PRO A 44 16.78 -11.83 -5.07
C PRO A 44 17.56 -11.73 -3.76
N ARG A 45 17.81 -10.49 -3.32
CA ARG A 45 18.37 -10.21 -2.00
C ARG A 45 17.44 -10.81 -0.96
N SER A 46 17.87 -11.93 -0.38
CA SER A 46 17.29 -12.48 0.84
C SER A 46 17.41 -11.42 1.94
N PHE A 47 16.29 -11.04 2.53
CA PHE A 47 16.29 -10.41 3.86
C PHE A 47 16.76 -11.44 4.87
N GLY A 48 18.07 -11.54 5.03
CA GLY A 48 18.72 -12.26 6.10
C GLY A 48 18.70 -11.43 7.38
N ARG A 49 18.09 -12.01 8.41
CA ARG A 49 18.52 -11.95 9.82
C ARG A 49 18.68 -10.56 10.45
N LEU A 50 17.59 -10.09 11.04
CA LEU A 50 17.60 -9.24 12.23
C LEU A 50 16.47 -9.70 13.16
N ASN A 51 16.67 -10.88 13.77
CA ASN A 51 15.94 -11.35 14.94
C ASN A 51 16.70 -12.53 15.56
N TRP A 52 17.87 -12.23 16.11
CA TRP A 52 18.58 -13.12 17.02
C TRP A 52 19.24 -12.25 18.08
N LEU A 53 18.45 -11.79 19.05
CA LEU A 53 18.89 -11.32 20.37
C LEU A 53 17.70 -10.95 21.29
N LEU A 54 16.67 -11.79 21.35
CA LEU A 54 15.66 -11.75 22.42
C LEU A 54 15.23 -13.16 22.80
N SER A 55 16.15 -13.92 23.37
CA SER A 55 15.82 -15.17 24.06
C SER A 55 16.71 -15.34 25.28
N LYS A 56 16.24 -14.78 26.41
CA LYS A 56 16.37 -15.31 27.78
C LYS A 56 15.91 -14.24 28.79
N ILE A 57 14.60 -14.07 28.90
CA ILE A 57 13.99 -13.65 30.16
C ILE A 57 13.10 -14.81 30.58
N LYS A 58 13.57 -15.60 31.56
CA LYS A 58 12.74 -16.59 32.25
C LYS A 58 11.77 -15.81 33.13
N ILE A 59 10.52 -15.71 32.71
CA ILE A 59 9.44 -15.22 33.56
C ILE A 59 8.94 -16.41 34.36
N SER A 60 9.31 -16.45 35.63
CA SER A 60 8.77 -17.38 36.62
C SER A 60 7.27 -17.17 36.72
N SER A 61 6.48 -18.22 36.47
CA SER A 61 5.04 -18.21 36.62
C SER A 61 4.66 -18.03 38.09
N LEU A 62 4.39 -16.79 38.51
CA LEU A 62 3.66 -16.52 39.74
C LEU A 62 2.17 -16.61 39.43
N THR A 63 1.57 -17.75 39.79
CA THR A 63 0.12 -17.91 39.88
C THR A 63 -0.42 -17.09 41.04
N GLY A 64 -0.90 -15.88 40.74
CA GLY A 64 -1.64 -15.03 41.67
C GLY A 64 -2.62 -14.17 40.89
N THR A 65 -3.91 -14.48 40.98
CA THR A 65 -5.03 -13.82 40.26
C THR A 65 -5.27 -12.35 40.63
N SER A 66 -4.36 -11.71 41.37
CA SER A 66 -4.48 -10.32 41.84
C SER A 66 -3.54 -9.34 41.10
N THR A 67 -2.45 -9.82 40.47
CA THR A 67 -1.44 -8.93 39.85
C THR A 67 -1.73 -8.55 38.39
N ALA A 68 -2.58 -9.30 37.68
CA ALA A 68 -2.96 -8.99 36.30
C ALA A 68 -3.80 -7.70 36.19
N ALA A 69 -4.58 -7.36 37.22
CA ALA A 69 -5.38 -6.13 37.24
C ALA A 69 -4.51 -4.86 37.37
N CYS A 70 -3.40 -4.90 38.12
CA CYS A 70 -2.52 -3.73 38.29
C CYS A 70 -1.67 -3.40 37.04
N LEU A 71 -1.25 -4.40 36.26
CA LEU A 71 -0.48 -4.17 35.02
C LEU A 71 -1.35 -3.61 33.88
N ALA A 72 -2.63 -3.97 33.84
CA ALA A 72 -3.60 -3.39 32.89
C ALA A 72 -3.87 -1.90 33.19
N VAL A 73 -3.96 -1.52 34.47
CA VAL A 73 -4.18 -0.12 34.88
C VAL A 73 -2.92 0.74 34.65
N ALA A 74 -1.71 0.22 34.93
CA ALA A 74 -0.46 0.94 34.66
C ALA A 74 -0.25 1.22 33.16
N SER A 75 -0.65 0.29 32.28
CA SER A 75 -0.56 0.46 30.82
C SER A 75 -1.56 1.49 30.28
N LEU A 76 -2.75 1.60 30.90
CA LEU A 76 -3.76 2.61 30.56
C LEU A 76 -3.32 4.03 31.01
N VAL A 77 -2.62 4.16 32.15
CA VAL A 77 -2.09 5.45 32.61
C VAL A 77 -0.89 5.91 31.77
N ALA A 78 -0.05 4.98 31.28
CA ALA A 78 1.09 5.32 30.41
C ALA A 78 0.68 5.91 29.05
N LEU A 79 -0.48 5.54 28.51
CA LEU A 79 -0.96 6.03 27.22
C LEU A 79 -1.68 7.39 27.32
N GLY A 80 -2.29 7.72 28.46
CA GLY A 80 -3.04 8.97 28.65
C GLY A 80 -2.23 10.19 29.13
N GLY A 81 -1.08 9.99 29.79
CA GLY A 81 -0.32 11.06 30.47
C GLY A 81 0.84 11.70 29.69
N CYS A 82 1.17 11.23 28.49
CA CYS A 82 2.46 11.53 27.85
C CYS A 82 2.60 12.92 27.20
N THR A 83 1.53 13.70 27.01
CA THR A 83 1.64 15.00 26.31
C THR A 83 2.19 16.10 27.22
N SER A 84 1.72 16.18 28.47
CA SER A 84 2.18 17.18 29.45
C SER A 84 3.63 16.98 29.88
N MET A 85 4.06 15.72 30.06
CA MET A 85 5.48 15.42 30.36
C MET A 85 6.39 15.77 29.18
N LYS A 86 5.97 15.52 27.93
CA LYS A 86 6.74 15.90 26.74
C LYS A 86 6.93 17.41 26.60
N VAL A 87 5.92 18.21 26.99
CA VAL A 87 6.05 19.67 27.05
C VAL A 87 7.00 20.08 28.17
N LYS A 88 6.89 19.49 29.36
CA LYS A 88 7.77 19.80 30.51
C LYS A 88 9.25 19.43 30.26
N LEU A 89 9.49 18.42 29.43
CA LEU A 89 10.83 18.01 28.97
C LEU A 89 11.34 18.80 27.76
N GLY A 90 10.65 19.86 27.32
CA GLY A 90 11.07 20.70 26.20
C GLY A 90 11.02 20.03 24.82
N MET A 91 10.42 18.84 24.72
CA MET A 91 10.23 18.14 23.45
C MET A 91 9.08 18.71 22.62
N ARG A 92 8.11 19.36 23.28
CA ARG A 92 6.96 20.02 22.65
C ARG A 92 6.83 21.44 23.16
N VAL A 93 6.27 22.30 22.31
CA VAL A 93 6.18 23.73 22.54
C VAL A 93 4.71 24.15 22.46
N GLN A 94 4.25 24.89 23.47
CA GLN A 94 2.94 25.55 23.47
C GLN A 94 3.13 26.99 22.97
N LEU A 95 2.31 27.42 22.02
CA LEU A 95 2.43 28.77 21.43
C LEU A 95 1.91 29.89 22.33
N ASP A 96 1.20 29.59 23.43
CA ASP A 96 0.68 30.59 24.36
C ASP A 96 1.76 31.30 25.20
N LYS A 97 2.94 30.68 25.34
CA LYS A 97 4.03 31.17 26.21
C LYS A 97 5.23 31.74 25.47
N ILE A 98 5.17 31.78 24.13
CA ILE A 98 6.31 32.16 23.31
C ILE A 98 5.87 33.25 22.34
N PRO A 99 6.60 34.38 22.26
CA PRO A 99 6.28 35.42 21.29
C PRO A 99 6.53 34.89 19.88
N VAL A 100 5.54 35.05 19.00
CA VAL A 100 5.66 34.74 17.57
C VAL A 100 5.62 36.04 16.78
N ALA A 101 6.58 36.24 15.89
CA ALA A 101 6.68 37.42 15.03
C ALA A 101 6.01 37.20 13.66
N SER A 102 6.10 35.99 13.10
CA SER A 102 5.49 35.69 11.80
C SER A 102 5.04 34.23 11.66
N LEU A 103 4.12 34.01 10.73
CA LEU A 103 3.47 32.73 10.43
C LEU A 103 3.56 32.45 8.92
N HIS A 104 3.97 31.24 8.55
CA HIS A 104 3.98 30.79 7.16
C HIS A 104 3.43 29.37 7.04
N ALA A 105 2.67 29.08 5.99
CA ALA A 105 2.07 27.78 5.75
C ALA A 105 2.47 27.23 4.38
N SER A 106 2.73 25.93 4.31
CA SER A 106 3.07 25.23 3.08
C SER A 106 2.66 23.76 3.14
N LEU A 107 2.65 23.10 1.98
CA LEU A 107 2.45 21.65 1.88
C LEU A 107 3.80 20.93 1.72
N SER A 108 3.94 19.80 2.40
CA SER A 108 5.20 19.04 2.40
C SER A 108 5.48 18.24 1.12
N LYS A 109 4.46 17.91 0.33
CA LYS A 109 4.57 17.11 -0.90
C LYS A 109 4.62 17.94 -2.19
N GLY A 110 4.82 19.25 -2.07
CA GLY A 110 4.76 20.19 -3.18
C GLY A 110 3.53 21.09 -3.12
N PRO A 111 3.43 22.07 -4.03
CA PRO A 111 2.44 23.13 -3.94
C PRO A 111 1.02 22.69 -4.29
N ALA A 112 0.86 21.67 -5.13
CA ALA A 112 -0.43 21.21 -5.61
C ALA A 112 -0.94 19.96 -4.87
N ILE A 113 -2.24 19.70 -4.97
CA ILE A 113 -2.87 18.49 -4.43
C ILE A 113 -3.84 17.88 -5.46
N ALA A 114 -3.85 16.55 -5.57
CA ALA A 114 -4.76 15.82 -6.45
C ALA A 114 -6.03 15.31 -5.71
N PRO A 115 -7.14 15.03 -6.43
CA PRO A 115 -8.34 14.47 -5.81
C PRO A 115 -8.10 13.16 -5.05
N GLY A 116 -8.48 13.13 -3.77
CA GLY A 116 -8.26 12.00 -2.88
C GLY A 116 -6.83 11.88 -2.32
N GLU A 117 -5.94 12.81 -2.66
CA GLU A 117 -4.59 12.87 -2.10
C GLU A 117 -4.60 13.46 -0.68
N ASN A 118 -3.66 12.99 0.14
CA ASN A 118 -3.37 13.51 1.46
C ASN A 118 -2.00 14.19 1.46
N SER A 119 -1.94 15.47 1.83
CA SER A 119 -0.71 16.25 1.96
C SER A 119 -0.57 16.84 3.36
N PRO A 120 0.52 16.55 4.09
CA PRO A 120 0.76 17.17 5.38
C PRO A 120 1.00 18.68 5.24
N LEU A 121 0.18 19.46 5.96
CA LEU A 121 0.34 20.91 6.15
C LEU A 121 1.51 21.15 7.10
N VAL A 122 2.36 22.09 6.75
CA VAL A 122 3.50 22.52 7.55
C VAL A 122 3.29 24.00 7.85
N VAL A 123 3.18 24.31 9.14
CA VAL A 123 3.09 25.69 9.59
C VAL A 123 4.37 26.03 10.33
N GLN A 124 5.05 27.06 9.85
CA GLN A 124 6.29 27.60 10.40
C GLN A 124 6.00 28.89 11.16
N PHE A 125 6.54 28.98 12.37
CA PHE A 125 6.41 30.14 13.25
C PHE A 125 7.81 30.71 13.46
N THR A 126 8.01 31.99 13.16
CA THR A 126 9.29 32.67 13.40
C THR A 126 9.16 33.52 14.65
N GLN A 127 10.04 33.30 15.62
CA GLN A 127 10.13 34.12 16.83
C GLN A 127 10.88 35.44 16.55
N PRO A 128 10.75 36.46 17.41
CA PRO A 128 11.48 37.72 17.25
C PRO A 128 13.01 37.58 17.20
N ASP A 129 13.56 36.52 17.79
CA ASP A 129 14.99 36.17 17.75
C ASP A 129 15.43 35.47 16.45
N GLY A 130 14.51 35.25 15.50
CA GLY A 130 14.73 34.55 14.24
C GLY A 130 14.61 33.02 14.35
N LYS A 131 14.32 32.45 15.52
CA LYS A 131 14.16 31.01 15.69
C LYS A 131 12.86 30.52 15.04
N VAL A 132 12.97 29.48 14.22
CA VAL A 132 11.82 28.85 13.55
C VAL A 132 11.32 27.63 14.33
N LEU A 133 10.02 27.58 14.57
CA LEU A 133 9.30 26.41 15.07
C LEU A 133 8.39 25.86 13.97
N THR A 134 8.11 24.55 14.00
CA THR A 134 7.29 23.90 12.98
C THR A 134 6.28 22.96 13.61
N THR A 135 5.12 22.79 12.96
CA THR A 135 4.10 21.79 13.33
C THR A 135 4.52 20.36 13.06
N GLU A 136 3.90 19.42 13.77
CA GLU A 136 4.15 17.98 13.65
C GLU A 136 3.79 17.39 12.26
N GLY A 137 3.32 18.17 11.29
CA GLY A 137 2.89 17.68 9.97
C GLY A 137 3.95 16.85 9.23
N GLN A 138 5.25 17.16 9.40
CA GLN A 138 6.37 16.35 8.86
C GLN A 138 6.96 15.35 9.88
N GLY A 139 6.30 15.11 11.01
CA GLY A 139 6.76 14.20 12.07
C GLY A 139 7.92 14.70 12.93
N LYS A 140 8.49 15.87 12.63
CA LYS A 140 9.63 16.48 13.37
C LYS A 140 9.31 17.81 14.06
N GLY A 141 8.10 18.34 13.87
CA GLY A 141 7.70 19.59 14.50
C GLY A 141 7.52 19.47 16.01
N LYS A 142 7.61 20.61 16.69
CA LYS A 142 7.42 20.71 18.15
C LYS A 142 6.11 21.40 18.52
N VAL A 143 5.48 22.08 17.57
CA VAL A 143 4.24 22.84 17.78
C VAL A 143 3.04 21.92 17.66
N LEU A 144 2.15 22.01 18.64
CA LEU A 144 0.92 21.22 18.72
C LEU A 144 -0.16 21.81 17.81
N TRP A 145 -0.84 20.95 17.03
CA TRP A 145 -1.94 21.34 16.15
C TRP A 145 -3.15 21.94 16.87
N LYS A 146 -3.33 21.64 18.16
CA LYS A 146 -4.43 22.18 18.98
C LYS A 146 -4.32 23.70 19.20
N ASP A 147 -3.14 24.28 19.02
CA ASP A 147 -2.88 25.71 19.23
C ASP A 147 -3.17 26.51 17.94
N ILE A 148 -3.60 25.82 16.87
CA ILE A 148 -3.78 26.37 15.52
C ILE A 148 -5.21 26.11 15.08
N THR A 149 -5.87 27.14 14.57
CA THR A 149 -7.16 27.01 13.89
C THR A 149 -6.93 27.07 12.40
N VAL A 150 -7.45 26.08 11.67
CA VAL A 150 -7.39 26.03 10.21
C VAL A 150 -8.81 26.07 9.67
N THR A 151 -9.09 27.07 8.84
CA THR A 151 -10.38 27.26 8.17
C THR A 151 -10.20 26.94 6.68
N PRO A 152 -10.59 25.74 6.22
CA PRO A 152 -10.48 25.35 4.83
C PRO A 152 -11.72 25.74 4.01
N THR A 153 -11.56 25.81 2.69
CA THR A 153 -12.67 26.01 1.73
C THR A 153 -13.20 24.67 1.18
N ILE A 154 -12.50 24.06 0.22
CA ILE A 154 -12.92 22.81 -0.46
C ILE A 154 -12.16 21.56 0.00
N VAL A 155 -11.07 21.75 0.76
CA VAL A 155 -10.27 20.68 1.35
C VAL A 155 -10.74 20.40 2.77
N ASN A 156 -10.38 19.24 3.31
CA ASN A 156 -10.53 18.94 4.73
C ASN A 156 -9.15 18.98 5.40
N VAL A 157 -9.08 19.46 6.64
CA VAL A 157 -7.85 19.44 7.44
C VAL A 157 -8.15 18.73 8.75
N ASN A 158 -7.50 17.60 9.00
CA ASN A 158 -7.73 16.84 10.24
C ASN A 158 -6.89 17.38 11.41
N GLN A 159 -7.10 16.84 12.61
CA GLN A 159 -6.40 17.26 13.83
C GLN A 159 -4.88 16.99 13.84
N LYS A 160 -4.36 16.27 12.84
CA LYS A 160 -2.93 16.02 12.63
C LYS A 160 -2.34 16.96 11.56
N GLY A 161 -3.13 17.90 11.05
CA GLY A 161 -2.75 18.81 9.98
C GLY A 161 -2.55 18.11 8.63
N ILE A 162 -3.26 17.02 8.37
CA ILE A 162 -3.28 16.43 7.04
C ILE A 162 -4.39 17.10 6.24
N VAL A 163 -4.02 17.73 5.13
CA VAL A 163 -4.93 18.30 4.14
C VAL A 163 -5.35 17.19 3.18
N THR A 164 -6.66 17.02 2.99
CA THR A 164 -7.25 16.04 2.09
C THR A 164 -8.18 16.74 1.11
N LEU A 165 -7.93 16.57 -0.19
CA LEU A 165 -8.89 17.00 -1.22
C LEU A 165 -9.93 15.88 -1.43
N PRO A 166 -11.25 16.17 -1.46
CA PRO A 166 -12.25 15.17 -1.76
C PRO A 166 -11.96 14.43 -3.07
N ARG A 167 -12.25 13.11 -3.09
CA ARG A 167 -11.97 12.24 -4.24
C ARG A 167 -12.84 12.55 -5.45
N ASP A 168 -14.03 13.12 -5.22
CA ASP A 168 -14.96 13.47 -6.30
C ASP A 168 -14.48 14.76 -7.01
N PRO A 169 -14.03 14.67 -8.28
CA PRO A 169 -13.47 15.82 -8.97
C PRO A 169 -14.48 16.95 -9.15
N ARG A 170 -15.80 16.67 -9.12
CA ARG A 170 -16.87 17.68 -9.24
C ARG A 170 -16.81 18.76 -8.17
N ILE A 171 -16.29 18.42 -6.99
CA ILE A 171 -16.16 19.35 -5.87
C ILE A 171 -15.03 20.35 -6.14
N SER A 172 -13.93 19.85 -6.73
CA SER A 172 -12.68 20.58 -6.96
C SER A 172 -12.58 21.30 -8.32
N LEU A 173 -13.36 20.86 -9.30
CA LEU A 173 -13.23 21.29 -10.69
C LEU A 173 -13.37 22.80 -10.84
N GLY A 174 -12.34 23.44 -11.38
CA GLY A 174 -12.29 24.88 -11.65
C GLY A 174 -12.21 25.74 -10.38
N LYS A 175 -11.93 25.14 -9.22
CA LYS A 175 -11.78 25.85 -7.95
C LYS A 175 -10.33 25.85 -7.50
N LEU A 176 -10.00 26.78 -6.63
CA LEU A 176 -8.73 26.84 -5.92
C LEU A 176 -8.97 26.48 -4.45
N ALA A 177 -8.13 25.62 -3.89
CA ALA A 177 -8.22 25.27 -2.48
C ALA A 177 -7.51 26.35 -1.66
N HIS A 178 -8.25 27.00 -0.78
CA HIS A 178 -7.74 28.04 0.11
C HIS A 178 -7.81 27.60 1.58
N LEU A 179 -6.75 27.88 2.32
CA LEU A 179 -6.66 27.72 3.77
C LEU A 179 -6.38 29.07 4.42
N THR A 180 -7.16 29.40 5.46
CA THR A 180 -6.79 30.44 6.42
C THR A 180 -6.33 29.78 7.71
N ILE A 181 -5.12 30.12 8.16
CA ILE A 181 -4.49 29.59 9.37
C ILE A 181 -4.37 30.73 10.38
N THR A 182 -4.87 30.52 11.59
CA THR A 182 -4.75 31.47 12.72
C THR A 182 -4.27 30.76 13.98
N VAL A 183 -3.77 31.53 14.94
CA VAL A 183 -3.25 31.04 16.21
C VAL A 183 -4.07 31.63 17.34
N SER A 184 -4.70 30.81 18.17
CA SER A 184 -5.61 31.32 19.22
C SER A 184 -4.92 32.23 20.24
N SER A 185 -3.64 32.00 20.54
CA SER A 185 -2.85 32.86 21.43
C SER A 185 -2.32 34.13 20.78
N HIS A 186 -2.37 34.24 19.45
CA HIS A 186 -1.85 35.36 18.67
C HIS A 186 -2.84 35.69 17.54
N PRO A 187 -4.00 36.30 17.85
CA PRO A 187 -5.09 36.48 16.89
C PRO A 187 -4.71 37.40 15.72
N ASP A 188 -3.73 38.29 15.89
CA ASP A 188 -3.22 39.16 14.85
C ASP A 188 -2.34 38.42 13.82
N LEU A 189 -1.88 37.21 14.14
CA LEU A 189 -1.12 36.37 13.22
C LEU A 189 -2.05 35.51 12.37
N ARG A 190 -1.98 35.77 11.06
CA ARG A 190 -2.72 35.03 10.04
C ARG A 190 -1.77 34.63 8.91
N ALA A 191 -1.97 33.42 8.40
CA ALA A 191 -1.37 32.96 7.16
C ALA A 191 -2.47 32.48 6.23
N GLU A 192 -2.28 32.76 4.95
CA GLU A 192 -3.12 32.26 3.87
C GLU A 192 -2.29 31.31 3.02
N LEU A 193 -2.93 30.24 2.54
CA LEU A 193 -2.30 29.29 1.63
C LEU A 193 -3.29 28.91 0.54
N ASP A 194 -2.93 29.29 -0.68
CA ASP A 194 -3.58 28.86 -1.91
C ASP A 194 -2.90 27.59 -2.42
N ILE A 195 -3.69 26.55 -2.64
CA ILE A 195 -3.25 25.22 -3.04
C ILE A 195 -3.82 24.95 -4.44
N PRO A 196 -2.98 25.00 -5.48
CA PRO A 196 -3.37 24.55 -6.82
C PRO A 196 -3.89 23.11 -6.79
N ILE A 197 -4.94 22.84 -7.57
CA ILE A 197 -5.45 21.49 -7.77
C ILE A 197 -4.88 20.96 -9.07
N THR A 198 -4.27 19.78 -9.03
CA THR A 198 -3.71 19.13 -10.22
C THR A 198 -4.47 17.85 -10.53
N TYR A 199 -4.64 17.58 -11.83
CA TYR A 199 -5.17 16.33 -12.37
C TYR A 199 -4.09 15.51 -13.10
N ALA A 200 -2.85 16.02 -13.13
CA ALA A 200 -1.66 15.31 -13.60
C ALA A 200 -1.14 14.40 -12.48
N TYR A 201 -1.91 13.35 -12.18
CA TYR A 201 -1.66 12.41 -11.10
C TYR A 201 -2.03 10.99 -11.55
N ASP A 202 -1.32 9.99 -11.03
CA ASP A 202 -1.57 8.58 -11.33
C ASP A 202 -2.67 8.02 -10.42
N PHE A 203 -3.89 7.93 -10.96
CA PHE A 203 -5.03 7.39 -10.25
C PHE A 203 -5.05 5.87 -10.26
N VAL A 204 -5.55 5.27 -9.18
CA VAL A 204 -5.82 3.83 -9.11
C VAL A 204 -7.28 3.60 -8.72
N SER A 205 -7.98 2.85 -9.57
CA SER A 205 -9.31 2.32 -9.30
C SER A 205 -9.24 0.81 -9.14
N ASN A 206 -9.23 0.35 -7.89
CA ASN A 206 -9.11 -1.06 -7.57
C ASN A 206 -10.48 -1.70 -7.28
N PHE A 207 -10.80 -2.76 -8.02
CA PHE A 207 -11.94 -3.65 -7.88
C PHE A 207 -11.49 -5.12 -7.92
N SER A 208 -10.27 -5.41 -7.45
CA SER A 208 -9.75 -6.79 -7.42
C SER A 208 -10.54 -7.67 -6.45
N GLY A 209 -10.54 -8.98 -6.71
CA GLY A 209 -11.17 -9.97 -5.85
C GLY A 209 -10.49 -10.06 -4.47
N SER A 210 -11.19 -10.66 -3.51
CA SER A 210 -10.68 -10.83 -2.14
C SER A 210 -9.58 -11.88 -2.06
N ASN A 211 -8.66 -11.72 -1.12
CA ASN A 211 -7.68 -12.77 -0.82
C ASN A 211 -8.39 -14.02 -0.29
N GLY A 212 -7.86 -15.20 -0.64
CA GLY A 212 -8.23 -16.46 -0.02
C GLY A 212 -7.78 -16.52 1.43
N SER A 213 -8.50 -17.29 2.25
CA SER A 213 -8.16 -17.49 3.66
C SER A 213 -6.92 -18.36 3.82
N GLU A 214 -6.05 -18.04 4.78
CA GLU A 214 -4.92 -18.92 5.09
C GLU A 214 -5.40 -20.19 5.81
N GLY A 215 -4.79 -21.32 5.47
CA GLY A 215 -5.02 -22.60 6.14
C GLY A 215 -4.36 -22.60 7.51
N MET A 216 -5.06 -23.13 8.51
CA MET A 216 -4.52 -23.26 9.87
C MET A 216 -3.44 -24.35 9.90
N SER A 217 -2.35 -24.10 10.62
CA SER A 217 -1.34 -25.14 10.83
C SER A 217 -1.86 -26.21 11.80
N GLY A 218 -1.48 -27.45 11.53
CA GLY A 218 -1.69 -28.58 12.41
C GLY A 218 -0.90 -28.42 13.72
N SER A 219 -1.40 -29.09 14.75
CA SER A 219 -0.78 -29.20 16.06
C SER A 219 0.25 -30.32 16.07
N ASP A 220 1.37 -30.08 16.75
CA ASP A 220 2.33 -31.14 17.02
C ASP A 220 1.72 -32.23 17.92
N GLY A 221 2.13 -33.47 17.67
CA GLY A 221 1.84 -34.62 18.50
C GLY A 221 2.63 -34.56 19.80
N LEU A 222 2.06 -35.12 20.85
CA LEU A 222 2.68 -35.16 22.17
C LEU A 222 3.72 -36.28 22.23
N ASP A 223 4.86 -36.01 22.85
CA ASP A 223 5.86 -37.04 23.12
C ASP A 223 5.30 -38.08 24.11
N GLY A 224 5.65 -39.34 23.87
CA GLY A 224 5.40 -40.47 24.74
C GLY A 224 6.21 -40.38 26.02
N THR A 225 5.64 -40.89 27.09
CA THR A 225 6.24 -40.96 28.42
C THR A 225 7.16 -42.18 28.51
N SER A 226 8.35 -42.01 29.09
CA SER A 226 9.24 -43.13 29.37
C SER A 226 8.62 -44.14 30.36
N GLY A 227 8.96 -45.40 30.19
CA GLY A 227 8.56 -46.47 31.08
C GLY A 227 9.33 -46.46 32.40
N GLY A 228 8.72 -46.99 33.45
CA GLY A 228 9.31 -47.06 34.79
C GLY A 228 10.50 -48.02 34.86
N MET A 229 11.47 -47.76 35.75
CA MET A 229 12.59 -48.69 35.96
C MET A 229 12.13 -49.94 36.71
N GLY A 230 12.57 -51.10 36.24
CA GLY A 230 12.53 -52.38 36.95
C GLY A 230 13.83 -52.63 37.73
N SER A 231 14.04 -53.89 38.12
CA SER A 231 15.20 -54.34 38.89
C SER A 231 16.10 -55.21 38.04
N ILE A 232 17.39 -54.88 38.03
CA ILE A 232 18.45 -55.71 37.43
C ILE A 232 19.16 -56.58 38.48
N ASP A 233 18.64 -56.64 39.72
CA ASP A 233 19.17 -57.51 40.78
C ASP A 233 19.02 -58.98 40.36
N PRO A 234 20.12 -59.75 40.23
CA PRO A 234 20.07 -61.16 39.85
C PRO A 234 19.23 -62.03 40.81
N THR A 235 19.07 -61.59 42.06
CA THR A 235 18.31 -62.30 43.09
C THR A 235 16.85 -61.89 43.18
N ASN A 236 16.48 -60.75 42.57
CA ASN A 236 15.11 -60.27 42.50
C ASN A 236 14.89 -59.43 41.22
N PRO A 237 14.96 -60.06 40.03
CA PRO A 237 14.81 -59.35 38.78
C PRO A 237 13.35 -58.90 38.60
N SER A 238 13.16 -57.70 38.06
CA SER A 238 11.84 -57.25 37.63
C SER A 238 11.92 -56.54 36.28
N PRO A 239 10.89 -56.70 35.43
CA PRO A 239 10.89 -56.09 34.12
C PRO A 239 10.85 -54.57 34.21
N GLY A 240 11.51 -53.90 33.28
CA GLY A 240 11.30 -52.48 33.06
C GLY A 240 9.90 -52.23 32.48
N GLY A 241 9.28 -51.11 32.82
CA GLY A 241 8.02 -50.69 32.23
C GLY A 241 8.21 -50.25 30.79
N ASP A 242 7.21 -50.46 29.95
CA ASP A 242 7.24 -49.99 28.56
C ASP A 242 7.09 -48.47 28.49
N GLY A 243 7.80 -47.84 27.56
CA GLY A 243 7.55 -46.44 27.20
C GLY A 243 6.28 -46.34 26.34
N SER A 244 5.53 -45.26 26.51
CA SER A 244 4.33 -45.03 25.69
C SER A 244 4.70 -44.45 24.33
N ASN A 245 3.86 -44.68 23.33
CA ASN A 245 4.06 -44.12 22.00
C ASN A 245 3.89 -42.59 22.03
N GLY A 246 4.59 -41.90 21.13
CA GLY A 246 4.27 -40.52 20.82
C GLY A 246 2.95 -40.43 20.05
N ALA A 247 2.25 -39.31 20.20
CA ALA A 247 1.05 -39.04 19.44
C ALA A 247 1.42 -38.52 18.04
N ASP A 248 0.56 -38.76 17.06
CA ASP A 248 0.71 -38.18 15.74
C ASP A 248 0.50 -36.65 15.78
N GLY A 249 1.19 -35.93 14.91
CA GLY A 249 0.89 -34.54 14.63
C GLY A 249 -0.35 -34.45 13.72
N SER A 250 -1.15 -33.40 13.86
CA SER A 250 -2.32 -33.21 13.00
C SER A 250 -1.95 -32.54 11.67
N ASP A 251 -2.75 -32.79 10.64
CA ASP A 251 -2.56 -32.16 9.34
C ASP A 251 -2.83 -30.65 9.40
N GLY A 252 -2.15 -29.90 8.55
CA GLY A 252 -2.49 -28.52 8.26
C GLY A 252 -3.71 -28.45 7.36
N GLN A 253 -4.50 -27.39 7.50
CA GLN A 253 -5.67 -27.14 6.64
C GLN A 253 -5.24 -26.53 5.32
N ASP A 254 -6.01 -26.79 4.26
CA ASP A 254 -5.80 -26.13 2.98
C ASP A 254 -6.11 -24.63 3.05
N GLY A 255 -5.45 -23.86 2.19
CA GLY A 255 -5.77 -22.46 1.95
C GLY A 255 -7.08 -22.31 1.17
N GLY A 256 -7.82 -21.27 1.51
CA GLY A 256 -9.04 -20.88 0.81
C GLY A 256 -8.74 -20.30 -0.57
N LYS A 257 -9.69 -20.43 -1.48
CA LYS A 257 -9.63 -19.86 -2.83
C LYS A 257 -9.67 -18.33 -2.79
N GLY A 258 -8.96 -17.69 -3.70
CA GLY A 258 -9.10 -16.26 -3.97
C GLY A 258 -10.46 -15.95 -4.58
N GLY A 259 -11.00 -14.77 -4.27
CA GLY A 259 -12.26 -14.29 -4.83
C GLY A 259 -12.10 -13.85 -6.28
N ASP A 260 -13.12 -14.11 -7.09
CA ASP A 260 -13.20 -13.56 -8.45
C ASP A 260 -13.45 -12.05 -8.39
N ALA A 261 -12.91 -11.32 -9.37
CA ALA A 261 -13.13 -9.89 -9.47
C ALA A 261 -14.40 -9.57 -10.29
N PRO A 262 -15.17 -8.54 -9.89
CA PRO A 262 -16.39 -8.15 -10.60
C PRO A 262 -16.09 -7.59 -12.00
N PRO A 263 -17.06 -7.69 -12.94
CA PRO A 263 -16.96 -7.00 -14.22
C PRO A 263 -16.92 -5.48 -14.02
N VAL A 264 -16.11 -4.80 -14.81
CA VAL A 264 -15.90 -3.35 -14.76
C VAL A 264 -16.35 -2.71 -16.07
N GLN A 265 -17.16 -1.66 -15.95
CA GLN A 265 -17.51 -0.76 -17.05
C GLN A 265 -16.77 0.57 -16.88
N VAL A 266 -16.14 1.03 -17.95
CA VAL A 266 -15.39 2.28 -18.00
C VAL A 266 -16.01 3.17 -19.08
N ARG A 267 -16.40 4.38 -18.71
CA ARG A 267 -16.87 5.40 -19.65
C ARG A 267 -15.88 6.54 -19.69
N VAL A 268 -15.42 6.91 -20.88
CA VAL A 268 -14.40 7.94 -21.09
C VAL A 268 -14.95 9.01 -22.02
N ALA A 269 -14.90 10.26 -21.57
CA ALA A 269 -15.25 11.43 -22.39
C ALA A 269 -14.14 12.49 -22.29
N LEU A 270 -13.90 13.21 -23.39
CA LEU A 270 -12.94 14.29 -23.42
C LEU A 270 -13.64 15.61 -23.09
N ARG A 271 -13.14 16.31 -22.07
CA ARG A 271 -13.49 17.70 -21.84
C ARG A 271 -12.50 18.59 -22.58
N SER A 272 -12.95 19.17 -23.68
CA SER A 272 -12.16 20.11 -24.47
C SER A 272 -11.88 21.41 -23.69
N GLY A 273 -10.69 21.98 -23.90
CA GLY A 273 -10.22 23.21 -23.28
C GLY A 273 -8.78 23.51 -23.68
N SER A 274 -8.18 24.58 -23.13
CA SER A 274 -6.75 24.86 -23.32
C SER A 274 -5.86 23.75 -22.77
N HIS A 275 -6.35 23.04 -21.74
CA HIS A 275 -5.78 21.83 -21.18
C HIS A 275 -6.86 20.74 -21.23
N PRO A 276 -6.83 19.83 -22.22
CA PRO A 276 -7.85 18.81 -22.35
C PRO A 276 -7.80 17.86 -21.16
N LEU A 277 -8.96 17.53 -20.59
CA LEU A 277 -9.06 16.60 -19.45
C LEU A 277 -9.95 15.41 -19.80
N LEU A 278 -9.56 14.22 -19.37
CA LEU A 278 -10.39 13.02 -19.50
C LEU A 278 -11.31 12.88 -18.30
N GLN A 279 -12.62 12.84 -18.56
CA GLN A 279 -13.61 12.38 -17.58
C GLN A 279 -13.73 10.87 -17.66
N VAL A 280 -13.38 10.18 -16.58
CA VAL A 280 -13.48 8.72 -16.49
C VAL A 280 -14.45 8.34 -15.39
N LEU A 281 -15.51 7.59 -15.75
CA LEU A 281 -16.39 6.93 -14.81
C LEU A 281 -16.12 5.43 -14.85
N VAL A 282 -15.87 4.86 -13.67
CA VAL A 282 -15.65 3.43 -13.51
C VAL A 282 -16.76 2.89 -12.62
N THR A 283 -17.50 1.91 -13.14
CA THR A 283 -18.61 1.26 -12.45
C THR A 283 -18.36 -0.23 -12.31
N ALA A 284 -18.47 -0.75 -11.10
CA ALA A 284 -18.33 -2.18 -10.81
C ALA A 284 -19.06 -2.53 -9.50
N ALA A 285 -19.75 -3.67 -9.47
CA ALA A 285 -20.45 -4.17 -8.27
C ALA A 285 -21.32 -3.12 -7.54
N GLY A 286 -22.04 -2.28 -8.30
CA GLY A 286 -22.89 -1.21 -7.76
C GLY A 286 -22.13 0.02 -7.23
N GLN A 287 -20.80 0.03 -7.31
CA GLN A 287 -19.98 1.20 -6.96
C GLN A 287 -19.66 2.01 -8.21
N GLU A 288 -19.71 3.33 -8.08
CA GLU A 288 -19.27 4.29 -9.10
C GLU A 288 -18.09 5.11 -8.59
N ARG A 289 -17.08 5.31 -9.43
CA ARG A 289 -15.94 6.19 -9.16
C ARG A 289 -15.69 7.12 -10.34
N ARG A 290 -15.58 8.41 -10.05
CA ARG A 290 -15.39 9.48 -11.04
C ARG A 290 -13.96 10.02 -10.93
N TYR A 291 -13.31 10.22 -12.05
CA TYR A 291 -11.94 10.70 -12.15
C TYR A 291 -11.82 11.76 -13.23
N LEU A 292 -11.02 12.79 -12.96
CA LEU A 292 -10.62 13.76 -13.96
C LEU A 292 -9.10 13.64 -14.12
N VAL A 293 -8.66 13.28 -15.32
CA VAL A 293 -7.25 12.97 -15.59
C VAL A 293 -6.72 13.96 -16.61
N ASP A 294 -5.58 14.58 -16.30
CA ASP A 294 -4.81 15.34 -17.28
C ASP A 294 -3.90 14.37 -18.05
N PRO A 295 -4.14 14.10 -19.35
CA PRO A 295 -3.36 13.14 -20.11
C PRO A 295 -1.92 13.57 -20.38
N GLN A 296 -1.52 14.82 -20.08
CA GLN A 296 -0.14 15.30 -20.26
C GLN A 296 0.80 14.88 -19.13
N GLY A 297 0.28 14.54 -17.95
CA GLY A 297 1.11 14.17 -16.79
C GLY A 297 0.44 13.25 -15.79
N GLY A 298 -0.78 12.79 -16.06
CA GLY A 298 -1.52 11.85 -15.23
C GLY A 298 -1.93 10.61 -16.00
N SER A 299 -2.29 9.57 -15.25
CA SER A 299 -2.79 8.32 -15.79
C SER A 299 -3.88 7.76 -14.87
N ILE A 300 -4.60 6.75 -15.34
CA ILE A 300 -5.50 5.98 -14.49
C ILE A 300 -5.28 4.48 -14.70
N THR A 301 -5.02 3.77 -13.61
CA THR A 301 -4.95 2.31 -13.59
C THR A 301 -6.25 1.74 -13.03
N ILE A 302 -6.92 0.91 -13.83
CA ILE A 302 -8.15 0.22 -13.47
C ILE A 302 -7.81 -1.26 -13.28
N LYS A 303 -7.99 -1.75 -12.05
CA LYS A 303 -7.68 -3.13 -11.66
C LYS A 303 -8.95 -3.91 -11.36
N THR A 304 -9.11 -5.05 -12.00
CA THR A 304 -10.09 -6.08 -11.66
C THR A 304 -9.40 -7.44 -11.70
N ASP A 305 -8.35 -7.54 -10.89
CA ASP A 305 -7.51 -8.72 -10.79
C ASP A 305 -8.20 -9.75 -9.89
N GLY A 306 -8.16 -11.03 -10.24
CA GLY A 306 -8.61 -12.08 -9.31
C GLY A 306 -7.79 -12.06 -8.02
N GLY A 307 -8.43 -12.31 -6.89
CA GLY A 307 -7.76 -12.35 -5.59
C GLY A 307 -6.76 -13.52 -5.52
N PRO A 308 -5.63 -13.38 -4.80
CA PRO A 308 -4.72 -14.50 -4.59
C PRO A 308 -5.39 -15.60 -3.76
N GLY A 309 -5.04 -16.86 -4.02
CA GLY A 309 -5.39 -17.95 -3.11
C GLY A 309 -4.65 -17.85 -1.79
N GLY A 310 -5.24 -18.37 -0.72
CA GLY A 310 -4.62 -18.43 0.59
C GLY A 310 -3.58 -19.53 0.66
N SER A 311 -2.57 -19.38 1.50
CA SER A 311 -1.56 -20.43 1.69
C SER A 311 -2.11 -21.61 2.49
N GLY A 312 -1.63 -22.82 2.21
CA GLY A 312 -1.91 -24.00 3.01
C GLY A 312 -1.20 -23.96 4.36
N GLY A 313 -1.87 -24.46 5.40
CA GLY A 313 -1.33 -24.62 6.73
C GLY A 313 -0.28 -25.72 6.79
N ARG A 314 0.71 -25.60 7.68
CA ARG A 314 1.74 -26.64 7.84
C ARG A 314 1.19 -27.78 8.68
N GLY A 315 1.57 -29.02 8.35
CA GLY A 315 1.30 -30.16 9.22
C GLY A 315 2.10 -30.08 10.52
N GLY A 316 1.50 -30.55 11.61
CA GLY A 316 2.15 -30.70 12.90
C GLY A 316 3.12 -31.86 12.89
N ARG A 317 4.21 -31.75 13.65
CA ARG A 317 5.19 -32.82 13.79
C ARG A 317 4.65 -33.93 14.68
N GLY A 318 4.94 -35.19 14.37
CA GLY A 318 4.68 -36.31 15.29
C GLY A 318 5.55 -36.24 16.55
N GLY A 319 4.96 -36.61 17.68
CA GLY A 319 5.64 -36.73 18.97
C GLY A 319 6.55 -37.95 19.00
N ARG A 320 7.63 -37.89 19.75
CA ARG A 320 8.57 -39.02 19.89
C ARG A 320 8.03 -40.08 20.83
N GLY A 321 8.35 -41.34 20.61
CA GLY A 321 8.05 -42.42 21.53
C GLY A 321 8.89 -42.35 22.80
N GLY A 322 8.27 -42.70 23.93
CA GLY A 322 8.94 -42.80 25.22
C GLY A 322 9.87 -44.01 25.26
N SER A 323 11.03 -43.86 25.90
CA SER A 323 11.97 -44.97 26.07
C SER A 323 11.42 -46.04 27.01
N GLY A 324 11.67 -47.31 26.73
CA GLY A 324 11.42 -48.39 27.69
C GLY A 324 12.31 -48.27 28.93
N GLY A 325 11.78 -48.67 30.07
CA GLY A 325 12.49 -48.71 31.34
C GLY A 325 13.50 -49.85 31.40
N MET A 326 14.58 -49.66 32.15
CA MET A 326 15.61 -50.69 32.35
C MET A 326 15.12 -51.78 33.33
N GLY A 327 15.35 -53.05 33.04
CA GLY A 327 15.00 -54.19 33.91
C GLY A 327 15.41 -55.53 33.31
N ILE A 328 14.98 -56.65 33.91
CA ILE A 328 15.22 -57.99 33.36
C ILE A 328 13.88 -58.69 33.12
N PRO A 329 13.35 -58.66 31.88
CA PRO A 329 13.85 -57.95 30.69
C PRO A 329 13.62 -56.42 30.73
N ASN A 330 14.25 -55.67 29.82
CA ASN A 330 13.96 -54.25 29.62
C ASN A 330 12.54 -54.06 29.07
N GLY A 331 11.94 -52.92 29.40
CA GLY A 331 10.70 -52.47 28.78
C GLY A 331 10.92 -52.07 27.32
N ASN A 332 9.86 -52.14 26.53
CA ASN A 332 9.86 -51.76 25.12
C ASN A 332 9.85 -50.22 24.98
N THR A 333 10.55 -49.73 23.96
CA THR A 333 10.46 -48.31 23.56
C THR A 333 9.17 -48.08 22.78
N GLY A 334 8.44 -47.04 23.14
CA GLY A 334 7.29 -46.56 22.41
C GLY A 334 7.69 -46.08 21.02
N ARG A 335 6.76 -46.15 20.07
CA ARG A 335 6.96 -45.69 18.70
C ARG A 335 6.78 -44.18 18.62
N ASP A 336 7.53 -43.54 17.73
CA ASP A 336 7.28 -42.16 17.35
C ASP A 336 5.92 -42.06 16.62
N GLY A 337 5.21 -40.97 16.88
CA GLY A 337 4.08 -40.53 16.09
C GLY A 337 4.52 -40.04 14.71
N SER A 338 3.63 -40.18 13.75
CA SER A 338 3.74 -39.65 12.41
C SER A 338 3.52 -38.13 12.38
N SER A 339 4.18 -37.46 11.44
CA SER A 339 3.93 -36.02 11.22
C SER A 339 2.72 -35.85 10.31
N GLY A 340 1.92 -34.83 10.59
CA GLY A 340 0.84 -34.38 9.74
C GLY A 340 1.34 -33.83 8.42
N ARG A 341 0.45 -33.84 7.44
CA ARG A 341 0.66 -33.31 6.09
C ARG A 341 0.44 -31.79 6.08
N ASN A 342 1.15 -31.11 5.19
CA ASN A 342 0.83 -29.72 4.89
C ASN A 342 -0.47 -29.67 4.07
N GLY A 343 -1.28 -28.64 4.30
CA GLY A 343 -2.38 -28.27 3.43
C GLY A 343 -1.87 -27.70 2.11
N PHE A 344 -2.73 -27.76 1.10
CA PHE A 344 -2.49 -27.18 -0.22
C PHE A 344 -2.79 -25.68 -0.23
N ASP A 345 -2.08 -24.94 -1.09
CA ASP A 345 -2.44 -23.56 -1.38
C ASP A 345 -3.76 -23.48 -2.14
N GLY A 346 -4.57 -22.49 -1.81
CA GLY A 346 -5.80 -22.18 -2.53
C GLY A 346 -5.51 -21.69 -3.96
N SER A 347 -6.44 -21.95 -4.88
CA SER A 347 -6.35 -21.40 -6.23
C SER A 347 -6.58 -19.89 -6.24
N PRO A 348 -5.91 -19.13 -7.13
CA PRO A 348 -6.25 -17.73 -7.35
C PRO A 348 -7.66 -17.60 -7.97
N GLY A 349 -8.31 -16.47 -7.68
CA GLY A 349 -9.54 -16.06 -8.35
C GLY A 349 -9.29 -15.60 -9.79
N LYS A 350 -10.36 -15.45 -10.56
CA LYS A 350 -10.32 -14.94 -11.93
C LYS A 350 -10.45 -13.42 -11.97
N GLY A 351 -9.74 -12.78 -12.90
CA GLY A 351 -9.95 -11.38 -13.21
C GLY A 351 -11.31 -11.10 -13.85
N GLY A 352 -11.84 -9.91 -13.60
CA GLY A 352 -13.11 -9.47 -14.16
C GLY A 352 -12.98 -9.10 -15.64
N SER A 353 -14.11 -9.08 -16.35
CA SER A 353 -14.15 -8.48 -17.68
C SER A 353 -14.06 -6.96 -17.56
N ILE A 354 -13.39 -6.32 -18.52
CA ILE A 354 -13.34 -4.85 -18.63
C ILE A 354 -13.97 -4.47 -19.96
N THR A 355 -14.96 -3.57 -19.92
CA THR A 355 -15.50 -2.90 -21.11
C THR A 355 -15.23 -1.41 -21.01
N VAL A 356 -14.52 -0.86 -21.99
CA VAL A 356 -14.24 0.57 -22.12
C VAL A 356 -15.07 1.15 -23.26
N THR A 357 -16.05 1.97 -22.92
CA THR A 357 -16.77 2.80 -23.89
C THR A 357 -16.15 4.19 -23.88
N TYR A 358 -15.68 4.67 -25.01
CA TYR A 358 -15.00 5.96 -25.11
C TYR A 358 -15.55 6.82 -26.24
N ASP A 359 -15.62 8.12 -25.98
CA ASP A 359 -15.94 9.12 -27.00
C ASP A 359 -14.83 9.19 -28.06
N PRO A 360 -15.14 9.28 -29.36
CA PRO A 360 -14.13 9.35 -30.43
C PRO A 360 -13.05 10.42 -30.21
N GLN A 361 -13.38 11.55 -29.58
CA GLN A 361 -12.41 12.61 -29.28
C GLN A 361 -11.36 12.19 -28.24
N SER A 362 -11.66 11.18 -27.42
CA SER A 362 -10.76 10.66 -26.38
C SER A 362 -9.74 9.66 -26.93
N LYS A 363 -9.88 9.21 -28.18
CA LYS A 363 -9.13 8.08 -28.76
C LYS A 363 -7.61 8.24 -28.66
N SER A 364 -7.10 9.44 -28.93
CA SER A 364 -5.66 9.73 -28.86
C SER A 364 -5.08 9.69 -27.45
N PHE A 365 -5.93 9.67 -26.41
CA PHE A 365 -5.52 9.69 -25.02
C PHE A 365 -5.75 8.36 -24.30
N LEU A 366 -6.23 7.32 -24.98
CA LEU A 366 -6.47 6.02 -24.35
C LEU A 366 -5.19 5.36 -23.80
N THR A 367 -4.01 5.80 -24.24
CA THR A 367 -2.71 5.31 -23.74
C THR A 367 -2.46 5.62 -22.27
N VAL A 368 -3.13 6.64 -21.69
CA VAL A 368 -3.02 6.96 -20.25
C VAL A 368 -3.97 6.15 -19.37
N ILE A 369 -4.80 5.27 -19.98
CA ILE A 369 -5.71 4.37 -19.29
C ILE A 369 -5.10 2.98 -19.27
N HIS A 370 -4.59 2.58 -18.12
CA HIS A 370 -3.99 1.28 -17.89
C HIS A 370 -5.03 0.31 -17.33
N LEU A 371 -5.15 -0.86 -17.96
CA LEU A 371 -6.13 -1.89 -17.58
C LEU A 371 -5.38 -3.12 -17.08
N SER A 372 -5.82 -3.67 -15.94
CA SER A 372 -5.30 -4.91 -15.38
C SER A 372 -6.44 -5.85 -15.00
N ASN A 373 -6.39 -7.08 -15.52
CA ASN A 373 -7.35 -8.13 -15.24
C ASN A 373 -6.77 -9.54 -15.51
N PRO A 374 -5.65 -9.93 -14.86
CA PRO A 374 -5.05 -11.25 -15.03
C PRO A 374 -6.07 -12.35 -14.73
N GLY A 375 -6.09 -13.38 -15.58
CA GLY A 375 -7.05 -14.48 -15.51
C GLY A 375 -8.47 -14.13 -15.99
N GLY A 376 -8.74 -12.88 -16.36
CA GLY A 376 -9.98 -12.44 -17.01
C GLY A 376 -9.89 -12.48 -18.55
N PRO A 377 -11.02 -12.25 -19.24
CA PRO A 377 -11.03 -12.12 -20.69
C PRO A 377 -10.32 -10.82 -21.14
N PRO A 378 -9.79 -10.73 -22.37
CA PRO A 378 -9.20 -9.49 -22.88
C PRO A 378 -10.16 -8.29 -22.75
N PRO A 379 -9.68 -7.10 -22.38
CA PRO A 379 -10.51 -5.90 -22.34
C PRO A 379 -11.15 -5.58 -23.71
N VAL A 380 -12.41 -5.17 -23.67
CA VAL A 380 -13.19 -4.79 -24.86
C VAL A 380 -13.29 -3.27 -24.96
N PHE A 381 -12.96 -2.72 -26.11
CA PHE A 381 -13.05 -1.29 -26.39
C PHE A 381 -14.19 -1.00 -27.37
N LYS A 382 -15.02 -0.01 -27.05
CA LYS A 382 -16.17 0.44 -27.85
C LYS A 382 -16.07 1.92 -28.10
N GLU A 383 -15.96 2.30 -29.36
CA GLU A 383 -15.99 3.68 -29.81
C GLU A 383 -17.44 4.10 -30.05
N GLU A 384 -17.99 4.92 -29.16
CA GLU A 384 -19.38 5.37 -29.20
C GLU A 384 -19.43 6.81 -28.68
N PRO A 385 -20.34 7.67 -29.17
CA PRO A 385 -20.52 8.99 -28.57
C PRO A 385 -20.84 8.88 -27.07
N VAL A 386 -19.98 9.42 -26.22
CA VAL A 386 -20.18 9.41 -24.76
C VAL A 386 -20.39 10.85 -24.31
N THR A 387 -21.58 11.15 -23.82
CA THR A 387 -21.86 12.44 -23.17
C THR A 387 -20.91 12.64 -21.99
N LEU A 388 -20.59 13.90 -21.68
CA LEU A 388 -19.87 14.24 -20.44
C LEU A 388 -20.49 13.49 -19.26
N VAL A 389 -19.61 12.89 -18.47
CA VAL A 389 -20.04 11.93 -17.46
C VAL A 389 -20.58 12.64 -16.21
N TRP A 390 -20.40 13.96 -16.13
CA TRP A 390 -21.08 14.92 -15.26
C TRP A 390 -20.85 16.37 -15.71
#